data_AF-A0A377J7D4-F1
#
_entry.id   AF-A0A377J7D4-F1
#
_cell.length_a   1.000
_cell.length_b   1.000
_cell.length_c   1.000
_cell.angle_alpha   90.00
_cell.angle_beta   90.00
_cell.angle_gamma   90.00
#
_symmetry.space_group_name_H-M   'P 1'
#
loop_
_entity.id
_entity.type
_entity.pdbx_description
1 polymer ?
#
loop_
_entity_poly.entity_id
_entity_poly.type
_entity_poly.pdbx_seq_one_letter_code
_entity_poly.pdbx_strand_id
1 'polypeptide(L)'
;MNDYDKLCDILIEKSGGESQCQRFQERVELGSGGILARLYVVTPPLDHDCEDNDFGYPVIIRDISRSGMGLLATDEIDLDVSYSLKVVDLPSLKGSLIYRNVELDGKLRYGFSLNEWLSDESHNKLSV
;
A
#
# COMPACT_ATOMS: atom_id res chain seq x y z
N MET A 1 -17.99 3.19 11.89
CA MET A 1 -17.65 2.07 11.00
C MET A 1 -17.17 2.68 9.71
N ASN A 2 -15.89 2.52 9.44
CA ASN A 2 -15.17 3.25 8.41
C ASN A 2 -15.57 2.71 7.02
N ASP A 3 -15.52 3.52 5.97
CA ASP A 3 -15.89 3.07 4.61
C ASP A 3 -14.93 1.99 4.08
N TYR A 4 -13.71 1.92 4.64
CA TYR A 4 -12.77 0.83 4.46
C TYR A 4 -13.28 -0.50 5.05
N ASP A 5 -13.83 -0.48 6.27
CA ASP A 5 -14.38 -1.68 6.91
C ASP A 5 -15.45 -2.27 5.99
N LYS A 6 -16.31 -1.42 5.41
CA LYS A 6 -17.33 -1.84 4.44
C LYS A 6 -16.75 -2.41 3.14
N LEU A 7 -15.68 -1.83 2.60
CA LEU A 7 -15.03 -2.33 1.37
C LEU A 7 -14.32 -3.67 1.62
N CYS A 8 -13.66 -3.82 2.76
CA CYS A 8 -13.07 -5.07 3.20
C CYS A 8 -14.14 -6.12 3.44
N ASP A 9 -15.21 -5.78 4.15
CA ASP A 9 -16.35 -6.66 4.41
C ASP A 9 -16.96 -7.16 3.09
N ILE A 10 -17.16 -6.28 2.10
CA ILE A 10 -17.66 -6.66 0.77
C ILE A 10 -16.70 -7.59 0.05
N LEU A 11 -15.38 -7.35 0.11
CA LEU A 11 -14.38 -8.20 -0.54
C LEU A 11 -14.25 -9.56 0.16
N ILE A 12 -14.33 -9.59 1.48
CA ILE A 12 -14.34 -10.78 2.33
C ILE A 12 -15.59 -11.61 2.05
N GLU A 13 -16.76 -10.99 2.07
CA GLU A 13 -18.05 -11.63 1.86
C GLU A 13 -18.14 -12.23 0.44
N LYS A 14 -17.71 -11.47 -0.57
CA LYS A 14 -17.59 -11.99 -1.96
C LYS A 14 -16.61 -13.14 -2.11
N SER A 15 -15.62 -13.23 -1.22
CA SER A 15 -14.65 -14.33 -1.21
C SER A 15 -15.13 -15.55 -0.41
N GLY A 16 -16.32 -15.50 0.21
CA GLY A 16 -16.84 -16.59 1.05
C GLY A 16 -16.36 -16.54 2.52
N GLY A 17 -15.91 -15.37 2.99
CA GLY A 17 -15.40 -15.14 4.34
C GLY A 17 -13.89 -14.97 4.39
N GLU A 18 -13.36 -14.51 5.53
CA GLU A 18 -11.93 -14.19 5.70
C GLU A 18 -11.05 -15.42 5.46
N SER A 19 -11.53 -16.59 5.91
CA SER A 19 -10.88 -17.88 5.71
C SER A 19 -10.91 -18.40 4.28
N GLN A 20 -11.48 -17.66 3.32
CA GLN A 20 -11.48 -17.99 1.90
C GLN A 20 -10.94 -16.83 1.04
N CYS A 21 -10.65 -15.67 1.64
CA CYS A 21 -10.04 -14.55 0.95
C CYS A 21 -8.51 -14.69 0.97
N GLN A 22 -7.93 -15.16 -0.14
CA GLN A 22 -6.46 -15.33 -0.28
C GLN A 22 -5.68 -14.07 0.12
N ARG A 23 -6.24 -12.89 -0.16
CA ARG A 23 -5.70 -11.57 0.24
C ARG A 23 -5.45 -11.43 1.74
N PHE A 24 -6.34 -11.96 2.57
CA PHE A 24 -6.23 -11.93 4.03
C PHE A 24 -5.39 -13.09 4.55
N GLN A 25 -5.48 -14.27 3.92
CA GLN A 25 -4.70 -15.44 4.32
C GLN A 25 -3.20 -15.27 4.13
N GLU A 26 -2.78 -14.51 3.10
CA GLU A 26 -1.37 -14.27 2.79
C GLU A 26 -0.82 -13.01 3.45
N ARG A 27 -1.62 -12.28 4.24
CA ARG A 27 -1.17 -11.04 4.87
C ARG A 27 -0.14 -11.33 5.95
N VAL A 28 1.07 -10.81 5.75
CA VAL A 28 2.16 -10.89 6.72
C VAL A 28 2.34 -9.52 7.34
N GLU A 29 2.17 -9.43 8.66
CA GLU A 29 2.56 -8.25 9.43
C GLU A 29 4.08 -8.20 9.59
N LEU A 30 4.67 -7.11 9.12
CA LEU A 30 6.07 -6.79 9.34
C LEU A 30 6.15 -6.18 10.74
N GLY A 31 7.04 -6.71 11.58
CA GLY A 31 7.18 -6.29 12.98
C GLY A 31 7.41 -4.78 13.18
N SER A 32 7.72 -4.37 14.41
CA SER A 32 7.66 -2.96 14.84
C SER A 32 8.44 -1.93 13.98
N GLY A 33 9.42 -2.35 13.17
CA GLY A 33 10.17 -1.49 12.24
C GLY A 33 9.55 -1.27 10.85
N GLY A 34 8.82 -2.24 10.29
CA GLY A 34 8.39 -2.22 8.88
C GLY A 34 9.54 -2.10 7.87
N ILE A 35 9.21 -1.90 6.59
CA ILE A 35 10.18 -1.70 5.50
C ILE A 35 10.10 -0.26 4.99
N LEU A 36 11.25 0.42 4.94
CA LEU A 36 11.33 1.77 4.35
C LEU A 36 11.21 1.71 2.83
N ALA A 37 10.35 2.56 2.29
CA ALA A 37 10.09 2.65 0.86
C ALA A 37 9.79 4.09 0.45
N ARG A 38 9.70 4.33 -0.86
CA ARG A 38 9.29 5.62 -1.41
C ARG A 38 8.22 5.47 -2.49
N LEU A 39 7.20 6.32 -2.43
CA LEU A 39 6.13 6.41 -3.44
C LEU A 39 6.43 7.54 -4.41
N TYR A 40 6.41 7.22 -5.70
CA TYR A 40 6.56 8.17 -6.79
C TYR A 40 5.30 8.22 -7.62
N VAL A 41 4.84 9.41 -7.97
CA VAL A 41 3.73 9.60 -8.90
C VAL A 41 4.16 9.15 -10.29
N VAL A 42 3.40 8.27 -10.95
CA VAL A 42 3.74 7.75 -12.29
C VAL A 42 3.39 8.75 -13.38
N THR A 43 2.26 9.44 -13.22
CA THR A 43 1.82 10.53 -14.08
C THR A 43 1.28 11.64 -13.17
N PRO A 44 1.96 12.79 -13.06
CA PRO A 44 1.42 13.89 -12.29
C PRO A 44 0.12 14.38 -12.94
N PRO A 45 -0.95 14.65 -12.16
CA PRO A 45 -2.14 15.28 -12.72
C PRO A 45 -1.77 16.61 -13.38
N LEU A 46 -2.38 16.89 -14.54
CA LEU A 46 -2.07 18.04 -15.42
C LEU A 46 -2.21 19.42 -14.73
N ASP A 47 -2.85 19.50 -13.57
CA ASP A 47 -3.13 20.72 -12.81
C ASP A 47 -2.29 20.89 -11.53
N HIS A 48 -1.35 19.98 -11.26
CA HIS A 48 -0.41 20.17 -10.15
C HIS A 48 0.93 20.66 -10.69
N ASP A 49 1.28 21.90 -10.32
CA ASP A 49 2.66 22.39 -10.23
C ASP A 49 3.41 21.51 -9.21
N CYS A 50 3.70 20.26 -9.58
CA CYS A 50 4.51 19.33 -8.81
C CYS A 50 5.98 19.69 -9.01
N GLU A 51 6.38 20.87 -8.55
CA GLU A 51 7.80 21.27 -8.53
C GLU A 51 8.60 20.59 -7.40
N ASP A 52 7.99 19.87 -6.45
CA ASP A 52 8.65 19.65 -5.15
C ASP A 52 8.81 18.20 -4.65
N ASN A 53 8.67 17.15 -5.46
CA ASN A 53 8.98 15.80 -4.95
C ASN A 53 9.69 14.86 -5.92
N ASP A 54 10.79 15.33 -6.52
CA ASP A 54 11.78 14.49 -7.22
C ASP A 54 12.26 13.31 -6.36
N PHE A 55 12.17 13.46 -5.04
CA PHE A 55 12.59 12.45 -4.09
C PHE A 55 11.50 11.42 -3.74
N GLY A 56 10.24 11.65 -4.08
CA GLY A 56 9.10 10.77 -3.73
C GLY A 56 8.74 10.77 -2.25
N TYR A 57 7.50 10.38 -1.93
CA TYR A 57 6.96 10.38 -0.57
C TYR A 57 7.57 9.24 0.26
N PRO A 58 8.17 9.53 1.44
CA PRO A 58 8.68 8.51 2.33
C PRO A 58 7.53 7.74 2.98
N VAL A 59 7.58 6.41 2.91
CA VAL A 59 6.58 5.53 3.53
C VAL A 59 7.22 4.33 4.22
N ILE A 60 6.50 3.76 5.18
CA ILE A 60 6.85 2.50 5.85
C ILE A 60 5.81 1.45 5.47
N ILE A 61 6.24 0.34 4.88
CA ILE A 61 5.41 -0.83 4.67
C ILE A 61 5.27 -1.58 5.99
N ARG A 62 4.04 -1.83 6.44
CA ARG A 62 3.72 -2.53 7.71
C ARG A 62 3.18 -3.93 7.53
N ASP A 63 2.55 -4.19 6.40
CA ASP A 63 2.12 -5.53 6.05
C ASP A 63 2.00 -5.64 4.55
N ILE A 64 2.11 -6.88 4.11
CA ILE A 64 2.23 -7.23 2.71
C ILE A 64 1.37 -8.46 2.47
N SER A 65 0.71 -8.44 1.31
CA SER A 65 0.15 -9.62 0.66
C SER A 65 0.68 -9.65 -0.76
N ARG A 66 0.40 -10.71 -1.52
CA ARG A 66 0.77 -10.75 -2.94
C ARG A 66 0.12 -9.67 -3.79
N SER A 67 -0.97 -9.07 -3.34
CA SER A 67 -1.80 -8.18 -4.17
C SER A 67 -1.86 -6.74 -3.67
N GLY A 68 -1.14 -6.45 -2.58
CA GLY A 68 -1.20 -5.13 -1.96
C GLY A 68 -0.37 -5.05 -0.68
N MET A 69 -0.23 -3.82 -0.20
CA MET A 69 0.59 -3.49 0.95
C MET A 69 -0.11 -2.46 1.81
N GLY A 70 0.13 -2.55 3.12
CA GLY A 70 -0.24 -1.53 4.06
C GLY A 70 0.91 -0.55 4.27
N LEU A 71 0.70 0.73 3.94
CA LEU A 71 1.71 1.79 4.09
C LEU A 71 1.39 2.72 5.26
N LEU A 72 2.42 3.28 5.88
CA LEU A 72 2.32 4.42 6.79
C LEU A 72 3.11 5.59 6.21
N ALA A 73 2.53 6.78 6.29
CA ALA A 73 3.17 8.05 5.93
C ALA A 73 2.95 9.09 7.02
N THR A 74 3.80 10.11 7.05
CA THR A 74 3.61 11.32 7.86
C THR A 74 2.81 12.38 7.12
N ASP A 75 3.03 12.48 5.81
CA ASP A 75 2.43 13.50 4.96
C ASP A 75 1.21 12.96 4.23
N GLU A 76 0.31 13.86 3.87
CA GLU A 76 -0.87 13.54 3.09
C GLU A 76 -0.48 13.22 1.64
N ILE A 77 -0.85 12.01 1.21
CA ILE A 77 -0.67 11.50 -0.15
C ILE A 77 -2.04 11.32 -0.82
N ASP A 78 -2.13 11.74 -2.08
CA ASP A 78 -3.36 11.71 -2.89
C ASP A 78 -3.76 10.27 -3.27
N LEU A 79 -5.06 9.95 -3.17
CA LEU A 79 -5.63 8.64 -3.51
C LEU A 79 -5.94 8.48 -5.00
N ASP A 80 -6.20 9.58 -5.72
CA ASP A 80 -6.72 9.54 -7.10
C ASP A 80 -5.61 9.42 -8.17
N VAL A 81 -4.41 9.01 -7.74
CA VAL A 81 -3.21 8.98 -8.57
C VAL A 81 -2.58 7.58 -8.58
N SER A 82 -1.98 7.21 -9.70
CA SER A 82 -1.17 5.99 -9.81
C SER A 82 0.26 6.23 -9.35
N TYR A 83 0.78 5.30 -8.55
CA TYR A 83 2.12 5.37 -7.98
C TYR A 83 3.01 4.20 -8.39
N SER A 84 4.30 4.45 -8.32
CA SER A 84 5.39 3.48 -8.34
C SER A 84 6.02 3.46 -6.95
N LEU A 85 5.91 2.35 -6.25
CA LEU A 85 6.54 2.10 -4.98
C LEU A 85 7.95 1.53 -5.22
N LYS A 86 8.96 2.22 -4.66
CA LYS A 86 10.35 1.79 -4.66
C LYS A 86 10.73 1.24 -3.30
N VAL A 87 11.18 -0.01 -3.30
CA VAL A 87 11.84 -0.67 -2.17
C VAL A 87 13.27 -0.98 -2.61
N VAL A 88 14.23 -0.91 -1.70
CA VAL A 88 15.63 -1.24 -1.99
C VAL A 88 15.72 -2.68 -2.49
N ASP A 89 16.55 -2.91 -3.50
CA ASP A 89 16.80 -4.23 -4.13
C ASP A 89 15.58 -4.94 -4.73
N LEU A 90 14.50 -4.20 -5.01
CA LEU A 90 13.31 -4.70 -5.70
C LEU A 90 12.98 -3.86 -6.94
N PRO A 91 12.44 -4.49 -8.01
CA PRO A 91 11.82 -3.75 -9.10
C PRO A 91 10.72 -2.82 -8.60
N SER A 92 10.49 -1.72 -9.32
CA SER A 92 9.38 -0.81 -9.04
C SER A 92 8.04 -1.54 -9.06
N LEU A 93 7.28 -1.39 -7.99
CA LEU A 93 5.95 -1.97 -7.85
C LEU A 93 4.91 -0.90 -8.19
N LYS A 94 4.08 -1.14 -9.21
CA LYS A 94 3.06 -0.18 -9.64
C LYS A 94 1.72 -0.48 -8.98
N GLY A 95 0.99 0.56 -8.62
CA GLY A 95 -0.29 0.43 -7.93
C GLY A 95 -0.95 1.78 -7.66
N SER A 96 -2.03 1.73 -6.88
CA SER A 96 -2.75 2.92 -6.42
C SER A 96 -3.07 2.82 -4.94
N LEU A 97 -3.18 3.98 -4.29
CA LEU A 97 -3.68 4.04 -2.92
C LEU A 97 -5.21 3.92 -2.96
N ILE A 98 -5.79 3.08 -2.11
CA ILE A 98 -7.22 2.73 -2.15
C ILE A 98 -7.99 3.20 -0.93
N TYR A 99 -7.30 3.60 0.14
CA TYR A 99 -7.90 4.21 1.32
C TYR A 99 -6.85 4.99 2.11
N ARG A 100 -7.33 5.85 3.02
CA ARG A 100 -6.54 6.54 4.03
C ARG A 100 -7.26 6.56 5.37
N ASN A 101 -6.58 6.13 6.43
CA ASN A 101 -7.01 6.24 7.82
C ASN A 101 -6.01 7.04 8.64
N VAL A 102 -6.47 7.69 9.71
CA VAL A 102 -5.60 8.35 10.69
C VAL A 102 -5.35 7.38 11.84
N GLU A 103 -4.08 7.12 12.15
CA GLU A 103 -3.67 6.30 13.29
C GLU A 103 -3.60 7.12 14.59
N LEU A 104 -3.61 6.44 15.73
CA LEU A 104 -3.60 7.08 17.06
C LEU A 104 -2.37 7.96 17.32
N ASP A 105 -1.26 7.72 16.61
CA ASP A 105 -0.02 8.50 16.70
C ASP A 105 0.05 9.67 15.70
N GLY A 106 -1.06 9.94 15.00
CA GLY A 106 -1.15 11.01 14.01
C GLY A 106 -0.57 10.64 12.64
N LYS A 107 -0.07 9.41 12.46
CA LYS A 107 0.36 8.94 11.13
C LYS A 107 -0.83 8.59 10.26
N LEU A 108 -0.60 8.60 8.95
CA LEU A 108 -1.58 8.27 7.95
C LEU A 108 -1.33 6.86 7.43
N ARG A 109 -2.37 6.03 7.53
CA ARG A 109 -2.39 4.64 7.11
C ARG A 109 -3.05 4.51 5.76
N TYR A 110 -2.35 3.90 4.81
CA TYR A 110 -2.83 3.71 3.45
C TYR A 110 -2.85 2.24 3.06
N GLY A 111 -3.84 1.87 2.26
CA GLY A 111 -3.80 0.62 1.49
C GLY A 111 -3.24 0.90 0.10
N PHE A 112 -2.21 0.18 -0.29
CA PHE A 112 -1.64 0.22 -1.63
C PHE A 112 -2.03 -1.06 -2.38
N SER A 113 -2.88 -0.93 -3.40
CA SER A 113 -3.25 -2.05 -4.27
C SER A 113 -2.27 -2.15 -5.42
N LEU A 114 -1.65 -3.31 -5.59
CA LEU A 114 -0.74 -3.55 -6.70
C LEU A 114 -1.54 -3.77 -8.00
N ASN A 115 -1.00 -3.27 -9.11
CA ASN A 115 -1.54 -3.54 -10.44
C ASN A 115 -1.32 -5.01 -10.85
N GLU A 116 -0.20 -5.59 -10.42
CA GLU A 116 0.16 -6.98 -10.68
C GLU A 116 0.50 -7.67 -9.36
N TRP A 117 0.18 -8.96 -9.27
CA TRP A 117 0.51 -9.74 -8.08
C TRP A 117 2.03 -9.91 -7.98
N LEU A 118 2.55 -9.83 -6.76
CA LEU A 118 3.93 -10.21 -6.46
C LEU A 118 4.16 -11.67 -6.85
N SER A 119 5.33 -11.92 -7.42
CA SER A 119 5.86 -13.27 -7.50
C SER A 119 6.08 -13.82 -6.09
N ASP A 120 6.03 -15.15 -5.94
CA ASP A 120 6.30 -15.80 -4.65
C ASP A 120 7.69 -15.40 -4.13
N GLU A 121 8.68 -15.25 -5.01
CA GLU A 121 10.02 -14.78 -4.66
C GLU A 121 10.00 -13.37 -4.07
N SER A 122 9.30 -12.43 -4.72
CA SER A 122 9.25 -11.02 -4.26
C SER A 122 8.47 -10.91 -2.95
N HIS A 123 7.36 -11.65 -2.83
CA HIS A 123 6.59 -11.73 -1.61
C HIS A 123 7.43 -12.27 -0.45
N ASN A 124 8.16 -13.38 -0.66
CA ASN A 124 9.00 -13.97 0.37
C ASN A 124 10.16 -13.04 0.79
N LYS A 125 10.78 -12.32 -0.16
CA LYS A 125 11.83 -11.32 0.16
C LYS A 125 11.32 -10.17 1.02
N LEU A 126 10.05 -9.81 0.84
CA LEU A 126 9.40 -8.70 1.53
C LEU A 126 8.78 -9.09 2.87
N SER A 127 8.56 -10.38 3.10
CA SER A 127 7.88 -10.92 4.28
C SER A 127 8.82 -11.45 5.37
N VAL A 128 10.14 -11.24 5.25
CA VAL A 128 11.19 -11.71 6.17
C VAL A 128 11.76 -10.63 7.08
#